data_AF-A0A1H9MAV3-F1
#
_entry.id   AF-A0A1H9MAV3-F1
#
_cell.length_a   1.000
_cell.length_b   1.000
_cell.length_c   1.000
_cell.angle_alpha   90.00
_cell.angle_beta   90.00
_cell.angle_gamma   90.00
#
_symmetry.space_group_name_H-M   'P 1'
#
loop_
_entity.id
_entity.type
_entity.pdbx_description
1 polymer ?
#
loop_
_entity_poly.entity_id
_entity_poly.type
_entity_poly.pdbx_seq_one_letter_code
_entity_poly.pdbx_strand_id
1 'polypeptide(L)'
;MVDNLEQDNLIELTAEIVSAYVSNNSIASADLSNLINDVHAALQRTAGGTFEPEPEPQRPAVPVKKSVNSDFIICLEDGKKFKSLKRHLRTHYNLTPEEYREKWGLPADYPMVAPNYAKARSKLAKDMGLGQKRIG
;
A
#
# COMPACT_ATOMS: atom_id res chain seq x y z
N MET A 1 -2.88 32.38 22.42
CA MET A 1 -2.25 33.59 21.83
C MET A 1 -0.84 33.32 21.32
N VAL A 2 -0.28 32.11 21.48
CA VAL A 2 1.08 31.77 21.01
C VAL A 2 1.11 31.36 19.53
N ASP A 3 -0.01 30.88 18.99
CA ASP A 3 -0.09 30.33 17.63
C ASP A 3 0.00 31.39 16.52
N ASN A 4 -0.43 32.64 16.78
CA ASN A 4 -0.37 33.71 15.77
C ASN A 4 1.06 34.20 15.52
N LEU A 5 1.89 34.28 16.56
CA LEU A 5 3.27 34.75 16.44
C LEU A 5 4.12 33.80 15.59
N GLU A 6 3.87 32.49 15.67
CA GLU A 6 4.56 31.49 14.85
C GLU A 6 4.13 31.57 13.38
N GLN A 7 2.85 31.83 13.10
CA GLN A 7 2.38 32.04 11.72
C GLN A 7 2.93 33.32 11.10
N ASP A 8 2.95 34.43 11.84
CA ASP A 8 3.53 35.70 11.34
C ASP A 8 5.03 35.55 11.02
N ASN A 9 5.79 34.83 11.87
CA ASN A 9 7.20 34.54 11.60
C ASN A 9 7.40 33.64 10.36
N LEU A 10 6.54 32.65 10.16
CA LEU A 10 6.62 31.77 8.98
C LEU A 10 6.33 32.53 7.68
N ILE A 11 5.39 33.48 7.70
CA ILE A 11 5.08 34.33 6.56
C ILE A 11 6.27 35.25 6.24
N GLU A 12 6.89 35.83 7.27
CA GLU A 12 8.07 36.70 7.11
C GLU A 12 9.26 35.93 6.50
N LEU A 13 9.57 34.74 7.04
CA LEU A 13 10.64 33.87 6.52
C LEU A 13 10.35 33.40 5.09
N THR A 14 9.10 33.09 4.76
CA THR A 14 8.69 32.70 3.40
C THR A 14 8.93 33.86 2.44
N ALA A 15 8.52 35.08 2.80
CA ALA A 15 8.71 36.26 1.97
C ALA A 15 10.20 36.57 1.73
N GLU A 16 11.03 36.43 2.77
CA GLU A 16 12.48 36.61 2.66
C GLU A 16 13.09 35.60 1.68
N ILE A 17 12.76 34.30 1.81
CA ILE A 17 13.29 33.23 0.94
C ILE A 17 12.83 33.41 -0.51
N VAL A 18 11.54 33.67 -0.74
CA VAL A 18 11.01 33.85 -2.10
C VAL A 18 11.59 35.10 -2.76
N SER A 19 11.73 36.21 -2.01
CA SER A 19 12.33 37.44 -2.54
C SER A 19 13.79 37.25 -2.94
N ALA A 20 14.59 36.54 -2.12
CA ALA A 20 15.97 36.21 -2.45
C ALA A 20 16.05 35.28 -3.68
N TYR A 21 15.15 34.30 -3.77
CA TYR A 21 15.12 33.36 -4.89
C TYR A 21 14.78 34.04 -6.21
N VAL A 22 13.72 34.85 -6.25
CA VAL A 22 13.29 35.58 -7.46
C VAL A 22 14.25 36.71 -7.83
N SER A 23 14.97 37.29 -6.86
CA SER A 23 16.01 38.29 -7.15
C SER A 23 17.22 37.70 -7.89
N ASN A 24 17.48 36.39 -7.71
CA ASN A 24 18.62 35.70 -8.32
C ASN A 24 18.21 34.70 -9.42
N ASN A 25 16.91 34.45 -9.62
CA ASN A 25 16.38 33.49 -10.59
C ASN A 25 15.16 34.07 -11.33
N SER A 26 15.11 33.88 -12.65
CA SER A 26 13.96 34.29 -13.45
C SER A 26 12.89 33.20 -13.43
N ILE A 27 11.69 33.51 -12.94
CA ILE A 27 10.54 32.60 -12.91
C ILE A 27 9.40 33.16 -13.75
N ALA A 28 8.58 32.30 -14.32
CA ALA A 28 7.36 32.73 -14.98
C ALA A 28 6.34 33.22 -13.93
N SER A 29 5.57 34.26 -14.24
CA SER A 29 4.56 34.80 -13.30
C SER A 29 3.52 33.77 -12.88
N ALA A 30 3.26 32.75 -13.70
CA ALA A 30 2.36 31.65 -13.39
C ALA A 30 2.90 30.72 -12.27
N ASP A 31 4.23 30.63 -12.12
CA ASP A 31 4.88 29.74 -11.16
C ASP A 31 5.14 30.42 -9.80
N LEU A 32 4.99 31.75 -9.71
CA LEU A 32 5.22 32.50 -8.49
C LEU A 32 4.30 32.07 -7.35
N SER A 33 3.02 31.87 -7.63
CA SER A 33 2.06 31.40 -6.62
C SER A 33 2.39 29.99 -6.13
N ASN A 34 2.86 29.11 -7.03
CA ASN A 34 3.26 27.75 -6.67
C ASN A 34 4.51 27.77 -5.77
N LEU A 35 5.51 28.58 -6.14
CA LEU A 35 6.74 28.73 -5.36
C LEU A 35 6.46 29.22 -3.92
N ILE A 36 5.58 30.21 -3.75
CA ILE A 36 5.20 30.72 -2.44
C ILE A 36 4.55 29.63 -1.59
N ASN A 37 3.62 28.87 -2.18
CA ASN A 37 2.95 27.76 -1.49
C ASN A 37 3.93 26.66 -1.09
N ASP A 38 4.87 26.29 -1.98
CA ASP A 38 5.84 25.24 -1.74
C ASP A 38 6.81 25.59 -0.61
N VAL A 39 7.33 26.82 -0.59
CA VAL A 39 8.23 27.32 0.45
C VAL A 39 7.50 27.42 1.79
N HIS A 40 6.30 27.99 1.81
CA HIS A 40 5.50 28.11 3.02
C HIS A 40 5.15 26.73 3.60
N ALA A 41 4.75 25.77 2.76
CA ALA A 41 4.46 24.40 3.18
C ALA A 41 5.73 23.69 3.67
N ALA A 42 6.89 23.91 3.05
CA ALA A 42 8.16 23.33 3.49
C ALA A 42 8.58 23.85 4.88
N LEU A 43 8.41 25.15 5.14
CA LEU A 43 8.68 25.75 6.44
C LEU A 43 7.68 25.25 7.49
N GLN A 44 6.39 25.18 7.18
CA GLN A 44 5.38 24.61 8.07
C GLN A 44 5.67 23.14 8.43
N ARG A 45 6.06 22.31 7.45
CA ARG A 45 6.47 20.90 7.71
C ARG A 45 7.69 20.82 8.64
N THR A 46 8.64 21.73 8.47
CA THR A 46 9.87 21.77 9.27
C THR A 46 9.60 22.26 10.69
N ALA A 47 8.76 23.29 10.84
CA ALA A 47 8.37 23.84 12.14
C ALA A 47 7.42 22.92 12.92
N GLY A 48 6.52 22.22 12.22
CA GLY A 48 5.49 21.36 12.82
C GLY A 48 5.96 19.96 13.21
N GLY A 49 7.20 19.55 12.90
CA GLY A 49 7.80 18.28 13.33
C GLY A 49 7.05 17.01 12.92
N THR A 50 6.00 17.12 12.10
CA THR A 50 5.17 16.01 11.64
C THR A 50 5.56 15.68 10.22
N PHE A 51 6.66 14.95 10.09
CA PHE A 51 6.83 14.06 8.96
C PHE A 51 5.71 13.01 9.10
N GLU A 52 4.59 13.22 8.43
CA GLU A 52 3.69 12.11 8.14
C GLU A 52 4.42 11.33 7.05
N PRO A 53 5.02 10.15 7.35
CA PRO A 53 5.72 9.40 6.34
C PRO A 53 4.69 9.04 5.26
N GLU A 54 4.98 9.48 4.03
CA GLU A 54 4.30 8.99 2.83
C GLU A 54 4.23 7.46 2.97
N PRO A 55 3.02 6.84 2.85
CA PRO A 55 2.86 5.43 3.17
C PRO A 55 3.80 4.64 2.27
N GLU A 56 4.88 4.13 2.86
CA GLU A 56 5.88 3.38 2.10
C GLU A 56 5.15 2.31 1.31
N PRO A 57 5.39 2.19 -0.01
CA PRO A 57 4.72 1.20 -0.82
C PRO A 57 4.95 -0.15 -0.15
N GLN A 58 3.87 -0.79 0.30
CA GLN A 58 3.91 -2.01 1.09
C GLN A 58 4.77 -3.03 0.34
N ARG A 59 6.03 -3.16 0.77
CA ARG A 59 6.95 -4.12 0.17
C ARG A 59 6.38 -5.49 0.53
N PRO A 60 6.16 -6.38 -0.45
CA PRO A 60 5.57 -7.67 -0.16
C PRO A 60 6.41 -8.36 0.91
N ALA A 61 5.78 -8.85 1.98
CA ALA A 61 6.47 -9.42 3.13
C ALA A 61 7.45 -10.54 2.76
N VAL A 62 7.20 -11.21 1.63
CA VAL A 62 8.12 -12.13 0.97
C VAL A 62 8.02 -11.99 -0.55
N PRO A 63 9.06 -12.32 -1.31
CA PRO A 63 8.96 -12.44 -2.76
C PRO A 63 7.83 -13.40 -3.16
N VAL A 64 7.01 -13.04 -4.15
CA VAL A 64 5.88 -13.85 -4.66
C VAL A 64 6.28 -15.29 -5.02
N LYS A 65 7.53 -15.50 -5.45
CA LYS A 65 8.05 -16.85 -5.76
C LYS A 65 8.26 -17.72 -4.50
N LYS A 66 8.44 -17.11 -3.33
CA LYS A 66 8.69 -17.78 -2.03
C LYS A 66 7.46 -17.83 -1.14
N SER A 67 6.37 -17.15 -1.50
CA SER A 67 5.13 -17.17 -0.72
C SER A 67 4.40 -18.51 -0.79
N VAL A 68 4.57 -19.29 -1.86
CA VAL A 68 3.94 -20.61 -2.00
C VAL A 68 4.91 -21.71 -1.62
N ASN A 69 4.60 -22.47 -0.57
CA ASN A 69 5.27 -23.72 -0.24
C ASN A 69 4.28 -24.89 -0.35
N SER A 70 4.81 -26.11 -0.46
CA SER A 70 3.99 -27.34 -0.61
C SER A 70 3.00 -27.52 0.55
N ASP A 71 3.41 -27.20 1.78
CA ASP A 71 2.62 -27.41 3.00
C ASP A 71 1.96 -26.15 3.57
N PHE A 72 2.43 -24.97 3.18
CA PHE A 72 1.92 -23.69 3.66
C PHE A 72 2.05 -22.59 2.59
N ILE A 73 1.19 -21.59 2.68
CA ILE A 73 1.23 -20.36 1.89
C ILE A 73 1.45 -19.17 2.82
N ILE A 74 2.31 -18.24 2.44
CA ILE A 74 2.63 -17.02 3.17
C ILE A 74 1.77 -15.89 2.64
N CYS A 75 1.15 -15.13 3.53
CA CYS A 75 0.43 -13.91 3.16
C CYS A 75 1.43 -12.78 2.89
N LEU A 76 1.26 -12.10 1.76
CA LEU A 76 2.10 -10.95 1.39
C LEU A 76 1.79 -9.69 2.20
N GLU A 77 0.64 -9.64 2.90
CA GLU A 77 0.24 -8.51 3.76
C GLU A 77 0.91 -8.56 5.14
N ASP A 78 0.93 -9.73 5.77
CA ASP A 78 1.40 -9.88 7.16
C ASP A 78 2.62 -10.80 7.32
N GLY A 79 3.06 -11.48 6.26
CA GLY A 79 4.20 -12.40 6.28
C GLY A 79 3.96 -13.71 7.04
N LYS A 80 2.72 -14.01 7.47
CA LYS A 80 2.42 -15.21 8.25
C LYS A 80 2.11 -16.41 7.36
N LYS A 81 2.42 -17.60 7.88
CA LYS A 81 2.23 -18.89 7.22
C LYS A 81 0.85 -19.46 7.53
N PHE A 82 0.10 -19.79 6.49
CA PHE A 82 -1.23 -20.38 6.59
C PHE A 82 -1.35 -21.62 5.70
N LYS A 83 -2.25 -22.55 6.04
CA LYS A 83 -2.63 -23.64 5.12
C LYS A 83 -3.62 -23.16 4.05
N SER A 84 -4.43 -22.16 4.40
CA SER A 84 -5.43 -21.53 3.54
C SER A 84 -5.42 -20.02 3.72
N LEU A 85 -5.04 -19.30 2.67
CA LEU A 85 -4.99 -17.84 2.67
C LEU A 85 -6.40 -17.24 2.51
N LYS A 86 -7.31 -17.94 1.81
CA LYS A 86 -8.69 -17.49 1.56
C LYS A 86 -9.46 -17.08 2.82
N ARG A 87 -9.33 -17.85 3.91
CA ARG A 87 -10.01 -17.53 5.18
C ARG A 87 -9.43 -16.28 5.82
N HIS A 88 -8.11 -16.16 5.81
CA HIS A 88 -7.41 -15.04 6.42
C HIS A 88 -7.71 -13.73 5.69
N LEU A 89 -7.67 -13.73 4.35
CA LEU A 89 -8.02 -12.57 3.53
C LEU A 89 -9.43 -12.06 3.81
N ARG A 90 -10.41 -12.96 3.88
CA ARG A 90 -11.81 -12.55 4.12
C ARG A 90 -12.04 -12.04 5.55
N THR A 91 -11.38 -12.60 6.55
CA THR A 91 -11.63 -12.24 7.96
C THR A 91 -10.83 -11.02 8.41
N HIS A 92 -9.58 -10.86 7.96
CA HIS A 92 -8.72 -9.76 8.40
C HIS A 92 -8.74 -8.56 7.46
N TYR A 93 -8.86 -8.82 6.15
CA TYR A 93 -8.74 -7.78 5.14
C TYR A 93 -10.05 -7.55 4.37
N ASN A 94 -11.07 -8.39 4.61
CA ASN A 94 -12.33 -8.39 3.86
C ASN A 94 -12.11 -8.45 2.33
N LEU A 95 -11.00 -9.04 1.89
CA LEU A 95 -10.60 -9.15 0.49
C LEU A 95 -10.99 -10.51 -0.08
N THR A 96 -11.44 -10.51 -1.33
CA THR A 96 -11.57 -11.72 -2.12
C THR A 96 -10.20 -12.19 -2.64
N PRO A 97 -10.07 -13.48 -2.99
CA PRO A 97 -8.86 -13.98 -3.61
C PRO A 97 -8.49 -13.30 -4.92
N GLU A 98 -9.45 -12.71 -5.65
CA GLU A 98 -9.22 -12.02 -6.92
C GLU A 98 -8.66 -10.62 -6.68
N GLU A 99 -9.32 -9.83 -5.82
CA GLU A 99 -8.82 -8.51 -5.40
C GLU A 99 -7.42 -8.59 -4.81
N TYR A 100 -7.14 -9.66 -4.07
CA TYR A 100 -5.80 -9.91 -3.53
C TYR A 100 -4.75 -10.13 -4.64
N ARG A 101 -5.11 -10.81 -5.74
CA ARG A 101 -4.19 -10.97 -6.88
C ARG A 101 -3.98 -9.66 -7.60
N GLU A 102 -5.05 -8.90 -7.83
CA GLU A 102 -4.96 -7.60 -8.48
C GLU A 102 -4.11 -6.63 -7.67
N LYS A 103 -4.34 -6.56 -6.35
CA LYS A 103 -3.57 -5.72 -5.42
C LYS A 103 -2.07 -5.99 -5.49
N TRP A 104 -1.68 -7.26 -5.61
CA TRP A 104 -0.27 -7.68 -5.61
C TRP A 104 0.28 -8.04 -7.01
N GLY A 105 -0.47 -7.80 -8.09
CA GLY A 105 -0.08 -8.15 -9.46
C GLY A 105 0.23 -9.64 -9.66
N LEU A 106 -0.49 -10.52 -8.95
CA LEU A 106 -0.24 -11.97 -8.98
C LEU A 106 -0.83 -12.62 -10.23
N PRO A 107 -0.18 -13.66 -10.78
CA PRO A 107 -0.74 -14.42 -11.90
C PRO A 107 -2.05 -15.13 -11.51
N ALA A 108 -2.94 -15.34 -12.49
CA ALA A 108 -4.23 -15.99 -12.26
C ALA A 108 -4.09 -17.42 -11.70
N ASP A 109 -3.02 -18.12 -12.07
CA ASP A 109 -2.69 -19.48 -11.61
C ASP A 109 -2.15 -19.51 -10.16
N TYR A 110 -1.98 -18.35 -9.51
CA TYR A 110 -1.45 -18.29 -8.16
C TYR A 110 -2.36 -19.03 -7.16
N PRO A 111 -1.85 -20.07 -6.47
CA PRO A 111 -2.64 -20.85 -5.52
C PRO A 111 -2.89 -20.04 -4.24
N MET A 112 -4.12 -20.09 -3.73
CA MET A 112 -4.53 -19.38 -2.50
C MET A 112 -4.57 -20.28 -1.26
N VAL A 113 -4.10 -21.50 -1.43
CA VAL A 113 -4.07 -22.58 -0.44
C VAL A 113 -2.82 -23.39 -0.73
N ALA A 114 -2.25 -24.03 0.29
CA ALA A 114 -1.08 -24.88 0.08
C ALA A 114 -1.39 -26.01 -0.93
N PRO A 115 -0.52 -26.30 -1.92
CA PRO A 115 -0.77 -27.32 -2.93
C PRO A 115 -1.04 -28.72 -2.36
N ASN A 116 -0.36 -29.16 -1.30
CA ASN A 116 -0.65 -30.45 -0.66
C ASN A 116 -2.04 -30.47 -0.03
N TYR A 117 -2.45 -29.35 0.60
CA TYR A 117 -3.77 -29.21 1.19
C TYR A 117 -4.86 -29.20 0.11
N ALA A 118 -4.63 -28.51 -1.01
CA ALA A 118 -5.52 -28.50 -2.16
C ALA A 118 -5.67 -29.89 -2.80
N LYS A 119 -4.56 -30.63 -2.96
CA LYS A 119 -4.55 -32.00 -3.50
C LYS A 119 -5.32 -32.97 -2.59
N ALA A 120 -5.09 -32.91 -1.28
CA ALA A 120 -5.80 -33.75 -0.32
C ALA A 120 -7.32 -33.48 -0.34
N ARG A 121 -7.73 -32.21 -0.38
CA ARG A 121 -9.15 -31.84 -0.45
C ARG A 121 -9.79 -32.16 -1.80
N SER A 122 -9.06 -32.01 -2.91
CA SER A 122 -9.54 -32.37 -4.24
C SER A 122 -9.73 -33.88 -4.38
N LYS A 123 -8.81 -34.69 -3.83
CA LYS A 123 -8.94 -36.15 -3.78
C LYS A 123 -10.18 -36.55 -2.96
N LEU A 124 -10.35 -35.96 -1.77
CA LEU A 124 -11.53 -36.19 -0.94
C LEU A 124 -12.83 -35.80 -1.66
N ALA A 125 -12.87 -34.67 -2.36
CA ALA A 125 -14.07 -34.23 -3.10
C ALA A 125 -14.41 -35.15 -4.29
N LYS A 126 -13.40 -35.72 -4.95
CA LYS A 126 -13.58 -36.75 -5.99
C LYS A 126 -14.07 -38.06 -5.38
N ASP A 127 -13.51 -38.47 -4.25
CA ASP A 127 -13.93 -39.68 -3.52
C ASP A 127 -15.33 -39.53 -2.90
N MET A 128 -15.77 -38.31 -2.58
CA MET A 128 -17.10 -37.98 -2.03
C MET A 128 -18.19 -37.68 -3.08
N GLY A 129 -17.93 -37.89 -4.38
CA GLY A 129 -19.02 -38.03 -5.37
C GLY A 129 -19.66 -36.75 -5.93
N LEU A 130 -18.93 -35.65 -6.12
CA LEU A 130 -19.43 -34.47 -6.86
C LEU A 130 -19.23 -34.61 -8.39
N GLY A 131 -19.72 -35.72 -8.95
CA GLY A 131 -19.57 -36.07 -10.37
C GLY A 131 -20.74 -36.80 -11.03
N GLN A 132 -21.87 -37.01 -10.33
CA GLN A 132 -23.07 -37.57 -10.97
C GLN A 132 -23.97 -36.43 -11.47
N LYS A 133 -23.69 -36.02 -12.71
CA LYS A 133 -24.62 -35.34 -13.59
C LYS A 133 -25.98 -36.07 -13.55
N ARG A 134 -26.99 -35.51 -12.88
CA ARG A 134 -28.38 -35.84 -13.20
C ARG A 134 -28.69 -35.15 -14.53
N ILE A 135 -28.52 -35.92 -15.60
CA ILE A 135 -29.30 -35.78 -16.83
C ILE A 135 -30.79 -35.84 -16.46
N GLY A 136 -31.52 -34.81 -16.86
CA GLY A 136 -32.97 -34.64 -16.73
C GLY A 136 -33.37 -33.40 -17.49
#